data_AF-A0A1F8YAS3-F1
#
_entry.id   AF-A0A1F8YAS3-F1
#
_cell.length_a   1.000
_cell.length_b   1.000
_cell.length_c   1.000
_cell.angle_alpha   90.00
_cell.angle_beta   90.00
_cell.angle_gamma   90.00
#
_symmetry.space_group_name_H-M   'P 1'
#
loop_
_entity.id
_entity.type
_entity.pdbx_description
1 polymer ?
#
loop_
_entity_poly.entity_id
_entity_poly.type
_entity_poly.pdbx_seq_one_letter_code
_entity_poly.pdbx_strand_id
1 'polypeptide(L)' 'MCHSYGPAWEKDVPYNVSIIELEERVKIWSNVIGCPPDEVKIGDPVVLVYEDVTEEISLPKFRPAGNRTA' A
#
# COMPACT_ATOMS: atom_id res chain seq x y z
N MET A 1 14.31 8.66 7.43
CA MET A 1 15.19 7.63 6.84
C MET A 1 14.38 6.34 6.85
N CYS A 2 14.01 5.82 5.67
CA CYS A 2 13.23 4.58 5.56
C CYS A 2 14.20 3.41 5.69
N HIS A 3 13.97 2.52 6.67
CA HIS A 3 14.82 1.36 6.92
C HIS A 3 14.18 0.13 6.28
N SER A 4 14.90 -0.56 5.42
CA SER A 4 14.46 -1.84 4.86
C SER A 4 14.33 -2.87 5.98
N TYR A 5 13.22 -3.60 6.04
CA TYR A 5 13.03 -4.66 7.05
C TYR A 5 14.07 -5.80 6.92
N GLY A 6 14.62 -6.01 5.72
CA GLY A 6 15.72 -6.94 5.47
C GLY A 6 16.20 -6.86 4.02
N PRO A 7 17.21 -7.65 3.62
CA PRO A 7 17.85 -7.56 2.30
C PRO A 7 16.87 -7.72 1.13
N ALA A 8 15.80 -8.49 1.31
CA ALA A 8 14.78 -8.70 0.29
C ALA A 8 13.99 -7.42 -0.08
N TRP A 9 13.95 -6.43 0.81
CA TRP A 9 13.14 -5.21 0.68
C TRP A 9 13.96 -3.96 0.39
N GLU A 10 15.29 -4.08 0.25
CA GLU A 10 16.18 -2.95 0.00
C GLU A 10 15.85 -2.20 -1.29
N LYS A 11 15.42 -2.94 -2.32
CA LYS A 11 15.09 -2.38 -3.65
C LYS A 11 13.79 -1.60 -3.67
N ASP A 12 12.90 -1.88 -2.71
CA ASP A 12 11.57 -1.29 -2.65
C ASP A 12 11.53 -0.03 -1.77
N VAL A 13 12.66 0.31 -1.13
CA VAL A 13 12.77 1.54 -0.33
C VAL A 13 12.72 2.77 -1.26
N PRO A 14 11.86 3.76 -1.00
CA PRO A 14 10.92 3.87 0.12
C PRO A 14 9.56 3.21 -0.15
N TYR A 15 9.07 2.44 0.82
CA TYR A 15 7.71 1.87 0.84
C TYR A 15 6.99 2.23 2.13
N ASN A 16 5.65 2.29 2.10
CA ASN A 16 4.84 2.40 3.31
C ASN A 16 4.41 1.01 3.80
N VAL A 17 4.19 0.87 5.09
CA VAL A 17 3.49 -0.27 5.67
C VAL A 17 2.24 0.27 6.33
N SER A 18 1.08 -0.08 5.79
CA SER A 18 -0.20 0.50 6.16
C SER A 18 -1.15 -0.56 6.72
N ILE A 19 -1.93 -0.17 7.72
CA ILE A 19 -3.06 -0.96 8.22
C ILE A 19 -4.32 -0.37 7.61
N ILE A 20 -4.99 -1.16 6.78
CA ILE A 20 -6.13 -0.71 5.99
C ILE A 20 -7.38 -1.33 6.61
N GLU A 21 -8.30 -0.48 7.04
CA GLU A 21 -9.61 -0.86 7.53
C GLU A 21 -10.58 -0.95 6.35
N LEU A 22 -11.08 -2.14 6.07
CA LEU A 22 -12.12 -2.38 5.08
C LEU A 22 -13.50 -2.00 5.63
N GLU A 23 -14.49 -1.87 4.76
CA GLU A 23 -15.87 -1.52 5.13
C GLU A 23 -16.48 -2.56 6.08
N GLU A 24 -16.07 -3.82 5.97
CA GLU A 24 -16.45 -4.93 6.84
C GLU A 24 -15.74 -4.89 8.22
N ARG A 25 -15.04 -3.79 8.54
CA ARG A 25 -14.26 -3.60 9.79
C ARG A 25 -13.06 -4.53 9.96
N VAL A 26 -12.65 -5.22 8.91
CA VAL A 26 -11.44 -6.06 8.90
C VAL A 26 -10.21 -5.19 8.64
N LYS A 27 -9.10 -5.51 9.31
CA LYS A 27 -7.83 -4.81 9.14
C LYS A 27 -6.82 -5.68 8.40
N ILE A 28 -6.25 -5.14 7.32
CA ILE A 28 -5.24 -5.82 6.51
C ILE A 28 -3.94 -5.02 6.56
N TRP A 29 -2.82 -5.72 6.76
CA TRP A 29 -1.49 -5.15 6.58
C TRP A 29 -1.09 -5.25 5.12
N SER A 30 -0.89 -4.10 4.47
CA SER A 30 -0.47 -4.05 3.06
C SER A 30 0.18 -2.69 2.74
N ASN A 31 0.58 -2.52 1.48
CA ASN A 31 1.15 -1.28 0.96
C ASN A 31 0.09 -0.49 0.18
N VAL A 32 0.14 0.83 0.30
CA VAL A 32 -0.57 1.76 -0.59
C VAL A 32 0.39 2.18 -1.71
N ILE A 33 0.06 1.89 -2.96
CA ILE A 33 0.86 2.17 -4.15
C ILE A 33 0.20 3.24 -5.01
N GLY A 34 0.92 3.72 -6.04
CA GLY A 34 0.42 4.76 -6.95
C GLY A 34 0.50 6.18 -6.41
N CYS A 35 1.16 6.39 -5.25
CA CYS A 35 1.54 7.69 -4.72
C CYS A 35 2.83 7.56 -3.89
N PRO A 36 3.56 8.66 -3.66
CA PRO A 36 4.67 8.68 -2.72
C PRO A 36 4.25 8.22 -1.30
N PRO A 37 5.05 7.40 -0.59
CA PRO A 37 4.70 6.90 0.74
C PRO A 37 4.37 7.98 1.78
N ASP A 38 4.96 9.17 1.64
CA ASP A 38 4.74 10.35 2.50
C ASP A 38 3.45 11.12 2.19
N GLU A 39 2.80 10.83 1.07
CA GLU A 39 1.48 11.39 0.73
C GLU A 39 0.31 10.58 1.30
N VAL A 40 0.55 9.34 1.75
CA VAL A 40 -0.48 8.47 2.33
C VAL A 40 -0.87 8.97 3.72
N LYS A 41 -2.15 9.31 3.92
CA LYS A 41 -2.67 9.78 5.21
C LYS A 41 -3.72 8.84 5.80
N ILE A 42 -3.80 8.85 7.13
CA ILE A 42 -4.83 8.11 7.86
C ILE A 42 -6.20 8.66 7.47
N GLY A 43 -7.09 7.76 7.05
CA GLY A 43 -8.45 8.10 6.63
C GLY A 43 -8.62 8.34 5.13
N ASP A 44 -7.53 8.34 4.35
CA ASP A 44 -7.65 8.42 2.89
C ASP A 44 -8.42 7.20 2.35
N PRO A 45 -9.41 7.41 1.46
CA PRO A 45 -10.11 6.30 0.83
C PRO A 45 -9.17 5.58 -0.13
N VAL A 46 -9.14 4.25 -0.03
CA VAL A 46 -8.30 3.39 -0.87
C VAL A 46 -9.14 2.32 -1.56
N VAL A 47 -8.64 1.82 -2.69
CA VAL A 47 -9.23 0.71 -3.44
C VAL A 47 -8.22 -0.41 -3.60
N LEU A 48 -8.72 -1.65 -3.53
CA LEU A 48 -7.93 -2.86 -3.72
C LEU A 48 -7.39 -2.94 -5.15
N VAL A 49 -6.12 -3.30 -5.27
CA VAL A 49 -5.44 -3.65 -6.51
C VAL A 49 -4.61 -4.91 -6.29
N TYR A 50 -4.41 -5.69 -7.35
CA TYR A 50 -3.52 -6.83 -7.30
C TYR A 50 -2.25 -6.49 -8.07
N GLU A 51 -1.11 -6.73 -7.44
CA GLU A 51 0.20 -6.61 -8.09
C GLU A 51 0.81 -8.00 -8.20
N ASP A 52 1.18 -8.39 -9.42
CA ASP A 52 1.88 -9.63 -9.69
C ASP A 52 3.34 -9.49 -9.27
N VAL A 53 3.73 -10.16 -8.18
CA VAL A 53 5.10 -10.15 -7.69
C VAL A 53 5.94 -11.28 -8.28
N THR A 54 5.26 -12.32 -8.76
CA THR A 54 5.82 -13.38 -9.61
C THR A 54 4.78 -13.78 -10.65
N GLU A 55 5.14 -14.64 -11.60
CA GLU A 55 4.20 -15.16 -12.62
C GLU A 55 3.02 -15.96 -12.03
N GLU A 56 3.17 -16.45 -10.80
CA GLU A 56 2.18 -17.32 -10.15
C GLU A 56 1.52 -16.68 -8.91
N ILE A 57 2.06 -15.55 -8.42
CA ILE A 57 1.65 -14.95 -7.15
C ILE A 57 1.29 -13.48 -7.34
N SER A 58 0.04 -13.14 -7.04
CA SER A 58 -0.44 -11.77 -6.95
C SER A 58 -0.68 -11.38 -5.49
N LEU A 59 -0.13 -10.23 -5.08
CA LEU A 59 -0.35 -9.70 -3.74
C LEU A 59 -1.44 -8.62 -3.76
N PRO A 60 -2.39 -8.65 -2.80
CA PRO A 60 -3.35 -7.57 -2.63
C PRO A 60 -2.64 -6.34 -2.06
N LYS A 61 -2.57 -5.29 -2.88
CA LYS A 61 -2.13 -3.95 -2.52
C LYS A 61 -3.30 -2.98 -2.62
N PHE A 62 -3.08 -1.72 -2.26
CA PHE A 62 -4.12 -0.72 -2.31
C PHE A 62 -3.60 0.51 -3.03
N ARG A 63 -4.48 1.29 -3.64
CA ARG A 63 -4.14 2.62 -4.16
C ARG A 63 -5.16 3.64 -3.70
N PRO A 64 -4.82 4.94 -3.66
CA PRO A 64 -5.81 5.97 -3.40
C PRO A 64 -7.01 5.81 -4.36
N ALA A 65 -8.22 5.92 -3.82
CA ALA A 65 -9.47 5.75 -4.57
C ALA A 65 -9.67 6.82 -5.66
N GLY A 66 -8.85 7.89 -5.64
CA GLY A 66 -8.90 8.96 -6.62
C GLY A 66 -10.18 9.77 -6.45
N ASN A 67 -10.24 10.59 -5.40
CA ASN A 67 -11.10 11.76 -5.39
C ASN A 67 -10.51 12.82 -4.44
N ARG A 68 -9.45 13.52 -4.88
CA ARG A 68 -9.16 14.85 -4.34
C ARG A 68 -10.15 15.80 -5.02
N THR A 69 -11.36 15.88 -4.48
CA THR A 69 -12.24 17.01 -4.79
C THR A 69 -11.45 18.29 -4.51
N ALA A 70 -11.55 19.24 -5.43
CA ALA A 70 -10.82 20.51 -5.53
C ALA A 70 -10.55 21.22 -4.19
#